data_AF-R9J1C1-F1
#
_entry.id   AF-R9J1C1-F1
#
_cell.length_a   1.000
_cell.length_b   1.000
_cell.length_c   1.000
_cell.angle_alpha   90.00
_cell.angle_beta   90.00
_cell.angle_gamma   90.00
#
_symmetry.space_group_name_H-M   'P 1'
#
loop_
_entity.id
_entity.type
_entity.pdbx_description
1 polymer ?
#
loop_
_entity_poly.entity_id
_entity_poly.type
_entity_poly.pdbx_seq_one_letter_code
_entity_poly.pdbx_strand_id
1 'polypeptide(L)' 'MNKYDPKYWKHGNNITVEQFCEYVKKYIPSDAVFYVCGNSSINLHFSPEGNIFSIDCDSLSDLPEYEGGSIGEITTEAVS' A
#
# COMPACT_ATOMS: atom_id res chain seq x y z
N MET A 1 -20.33 8.16 -16.64
CA MET A 1 -20.40 6.90 -15.85
C MET A 1 -19.48 7.12 -14.65
N ASN A 2 -20.02 7.14 -13.43
CA ASN A 2 -19.20 7.37 -12.24
C ASN A 2 -18.25 6.18 -12.06
N LYS A 3 -16.94 6.42 -12.13
CA LYS A 3 -15.89 5.39 -11.98
C LYS A 3 -15.83 4.78 -10.57
N TYR A 4 -16.48 5.42 -9.58
CA TYR A 4 -16.44 5.02 -8.17
C TYR A 4 -17.84 4.83 -7.61
N ASP A 5 -18.00 3.78 -6.80
CA ASP A 5 -19.25 3.44 -6.10
C ASP A 5 -19.22 3.98 -4.66
N PRO A 6 -20.09 4.95 -4.29
CA PRO A 6 -20.10 5.56 -2.96
C PRO A 6 -20.27 4.57 -1.80
N LYS A 7 -20.79 3.36 -2.02
CA LYS A 7 -20.94 2.37 -0.94
C LYS A 7 -19.60 1.93 -0.34
N TYR A 8 -18.52 2.02 -1.13
CA TYR A 8 -17.15 1.73 -0.71
C TYR A 8 -16.38 2.97 -0.24
N TRP A 9 -17.02 4.15 -0.20
CA TRP A 9 -16.37 5.35 0.31
C TRP A 9 -16.27 5.28 1.84
N LYS A 10 -15.05 5.20 2.36
CA LYS A 10 -14.74 5.11 3.79
C LYS A 10 -13.63 6.09 4.14
N HIS A 11 -13.63 6.51 5.40
CA HIS A 11 -12.56 7.28 6.02
C HIS A 11 -12.06 6.50 7.23
N GLY A 12 -10.75 6.30 7.32
CA GLY A 12 -10.07 5.70 8.45
C GLY A 12 -9.03 6.68 8.99
N ASN A 13 -8.81 6.68 10.30
CA ASN A 13 -7.75 7.45 10.95
C ASN A 13 -6.97 6.50 11.87
N ASN A 14 -5.65 6.46 11.72
CA ASN A 14 -4.74 5.59 12.49
C ASN A 14 -5.17 4.11 12.51
N ILE A 15 -5.61 3.57 11.38
CA ILE A 15 -5.95 2.15 11.26
C ILE A 15 -4.68 1.30 11.12
N THR A 16 -4.70 0.08 11.65
CA THR A 16 -3.59 -0.85 11.50
C THR A 16 -3.61 -1.55 10.12
N VAL A 17 -2.49 -2.14 9.73
CA VAL A 17 -2.39 -2.97 8.52
C VAL A 17 -3.40 -4.13 8.55
N GLU A 18 -3.63 -4.73 9.73
CA GLU A 18 -4.59 -5.81 9.91
C GLU A 18 -6.02 -5.35 9.62
N GLN A 19 -6.46 -4.25 10.24
CA GLN A 19 -7.80 -3.69 10.03
C GLN A 19 -8.06 -3.33 8.57
N PHE A 20 -7.04 -2.75 7.90
CA PHE A 20 -7.11 -2.48 6.46
C PHE A 20 -7.25 -3.78 5.65
N CYS A 21 -6.40 -4.78 5.91
CA CYS A 21 -6.44 -6.06 5.23
C CYS A 21 -7.78 -6.78 5.40
N GLU A 22 -8.34 -6.80 6.61
CA GLU A 22 -9.65 -7.39 6.89
C GLU A 22 -10.76 -6.71 6.09
N TYR A 23 -10.75 -5.37 6.02
CA TYR A 23 -11.71 -4.62 5.23
C TYR A 23 -11.59 -4.97 3.74
N VAL A 24 -10.38 -4.91 3.18
CA VAL A 24 -10.15 -5.19 1.75
C VAL A 24 -10.57 -6.62 1.41
N LYS A 25 -10.10 -7.62 2.16
CA LYS A 25 -10.44 -9.04 1.94
C LYS A 25 -11.94 -9.33 2.03
N LYS A 26 -12.66 -8.60 2.89
CA LYS A 26 -14.10 -8.82 3.10
C LYS A 26 -14.98 -8.13 2.07
N TYR A 27 -14.59 -6.94 1.58
CA TYR A 27 -15.51 -6.07 0.84
C TYR A 27 -15.06 -5.74 -0.59
N ILE A 28 -13.78 -5.95 -0.94
CA ILE A 28 -13.23 -5.58 -2.25
C ILE A 28 -12.94 -6.85 -3.06
N PRO A 29 -13.27 -6.90 -4.37
CA PRO A 29 -12.90 -8.03 -5.23
C PRO A 29 -11.39 -8.28 -5.21
N SER A 30 -10.98 -9.55 -5.15
CA SER A 30 -9.56 -9.94 -5.03
C SER A 30 -8.72 -9.63 -6.27
N ASP A 31 -9.35 -9.41 -7.42
CA ASP A 31 -8.74 -9.06 -8.70
C ASP A 31 -8.78 -7.55 -8.99
N ALA A 32 -9.33 -6.74 -8.07
CA ALA A 32 -9.31 -5.29 -8.22
C ALA A 32 -7.87 -4.77 -8.16
N VAL A 33 -7.49 -3.96 -9.17
CA VAL A 33 -6.16 -3.33 -9.18
C VAL A 33 -6.11 -2.27 -8.08
N PHE A 34 -5.10 -2.37 -7.22
CA PHE A 34 -4.87 -1.43 -6.12
C PHE A 34 -4.22 -0.15 -6.64
N TYR A 35 -4.87 1.00 -6.44
CA TYR A 35 -4.39 2.30 -6.88
C TYR A 35 -4.10 3.18 -5.66
N VAL A 36 -2.96 3.85 -5.65
CA VAL A 36 -2.59 4.87 -4.66
C VAL A 36 -2.30 6.16 -5.42
N CYS A 37 -2.93 7.27 -4.99
CA CYS A 37 -2.80 8.58 -5.64
C CYS A 37 -3.05 8.57 -7.18
N GLY A 38 -3.90 7.65 -7.66
CA GLY A 38 -4.19 7.51 -9.10
C GLY A 38 -3.17 6.71 -9.91
N ASN A 39 -2.16 6.12 -9.26
CA ASN A 39 -1.16 5.25 -9.86
C ASN A 39 -1.37 3.78 -9.44
N SER A 40 -1.13 2.84 -10.35
CA SER A 40 -1.14 1.39 -10.09
C SER A 40 0.23 0.82 -9.73
N SER A 41 1.28 1.62 -9.85
CA SER A 41 2.60 1.33 -9.29
C SER A 41 2.68 1.96 -7.90
N ILE A 42 3.17 1.19 -6.93
CA ILE A 42 3.27 1.61 -5.52
C ILE A 42 4.68 1.32 -4.99
N ASN A 43 5.08 2.10 -3.99
CA ASN A 43 6.26 1.88 -3.18
C ASN A 43 5.81 1.60 -1.74
N LEU A 44 6.51 0.68 -1.06
CA LEU A 44 6.21 0.30 0.32
C LEU A 44 7.34 0.76 1.24
N HIS A 45 6.98 1.38 2.36
CA HIS A 45 7.94 1.85 3.35
C HIS A 45 7.52 1.38 4.74
N PHE A 46 8.42 0.74 5.47
CA PHE A 46 8.19 0.33 6.84
C PHE A 46 9.23 0.96 7.76
N SER A 47 8.77 1.66 8.79
CA SER A 47 9.60 2.19 9.87
C SER A 47 9.46 1.28 11.09
N PRO A 48 10.47 0.45 11.42
CA PRO A 48 10.42 -0.43 12.58
C PRO A 48 10.31 0.33 13.90
N GLU A 49 11.00 1.46 14.01
CA GLU A 49 11.01 2.29 15.22
C GLU A 49 9.64 2.94 15.49
N GLY A 50 9.00 3.46 14.43
CA GLY A 50 7.66 4.05 14.53
C GLY A 50 6.53 3.02 14.51
N ASN A 51 6.82 1.78 14.11
CA ASN A 51 5.83 0.77 13.73
C ASN A 51 4.81 1.31 12.70
N ILE A 52 5.32 2.04 11.70
CA ILE A 52 4.51 2.71 10.66
C ILE A 52 4.77 2.02 9.33
N PHE A 53 3.68 1.60 8.67
CA PHE A 53 3.70 1.11 7.30
C PHE A 53 3.04 2.16 6.39
N SER A 54 3.77 2.62 5.38
CA SER A 54 3.35 3.62 4.41
C SER A 54 3.34 3.04 3.00
N ILE A 55 2.39 3.49 2.19
CA ILE A 55 2.29 3.18 0.77
C ILE A 55 2.28 4.50 0.03
N ASP A 56 3.17 4.65 -0.95
CA ASP A 56 3.32 5.86 -1.73
C ASP A 56 3.32 5.57 -3.23
N CYS A 57 2.96 6.55 -4.05
CA CYS A 57 3.16 6.48 -5.50
C CYS A 57 4.57 6.92 -5.91
N ASP A 58 5.25 7.70 -5.07
CA ASP A 58 6.60 8.17 -5.32
C ASP A 58 7.64 7.23 -4.69
N SER A 59 8.77 7.06 -5.37
CA SER A 59 9.90 6.34 -4.80
C SER A 59 10.69 7.26 -3.88
N LEU A 60 11.14 6.75 -2.74
CA LEU A 60 12.09 7.44 -1.85
C LEU A 60 13.55 7.03 -2.12
N SER A 61 13.80 6.37 -3.25
CA SER A 61 15.13 5.82 -3.60
C SER A 61 16.22 6.88 -3.80
N ASP A 62 15.84 8.14 -3.96
CA ASP A 62 16.75 9.29 -4.08
C ASP A 62 17.23 9.81 -2.72
N LEU A 63 16.63 9.37 -1.61
CA LEU A 63 17.05 9.76 -0.27
C LEU A 63 18.31 9.00 0.19
N PRO A 64 19.18 9.62 1.02
CA PRO A 64 20.42 9.01 1.49
C PRO A 64 20.22 7.67 2.21
N GLU A 65 19.08 7.46 2.89
CA GLU A 65 18.81 6.22 3.61
C GLU A 65 18.69 4.99 2.70
N TYR A 66 18.46 5.20 1.41
CA TYR A 66 18.30 4.15 0.41
C TYR A 66 19.56 3.98 -0.47
N GLU A 67 20.62 4.73 -0.21
CA GLU A 67 21.87 4.64 -0.96
C GLU A 67 22.51 3.24 -0.84
N GLY A 68 22.89 2.65 -1.96
CA GLY A 68 23.46 1.30 -2.02
C GLY A 68 22.44 0.16 -1.83
N GLY A 69 21.16 0.49 -1.59
CA GLY A 69 20.06 -0.47 -1.58
C GLY A 69 19.54 -0.78 -2.98
N SER A 70 18.81 -1.89 -3.10
CA SER A 70 18.05 -2.23 -4.31
C SER A 70 16.56 -2.30 -3.98
N ILE A 71 15.72 -1.77 -4.86
CA ILE A 71 14.27 -1.92 -4.73
C ILE A 71 13.89 -3.40 -4.84
N GLY A 72 13.10 -3.89 -3.89
CA GLY A 72 12.50 -5.22 -3.95
C GLY A 72 11.19 -5.20 -4.75
N GLU A 73 10.86 -6.32 -5.40
CA GLU A 73 9.54 -6.49 -6.04
C GLU A 73 8.58 -7.19 -5.09
N ILE A 74 7.31 -6.76 -5.11
CA ILE A 74 6.23 -7.48 -4.42
C ILE A 74 5.93 -8.73 -5.24
N THR A 75 6.46 -9.88 -4.81
CA THR A 75 6.10 -11.18 -5.37
C THR A 75 5.15 -11.90 -4.43
N THR A 76 4.38 -12.86 -4.96
CA THR A 76 3.53 -13.75 -4.14
C THR A 76 4.33 -14.86 -3.46
N GLU A 77 5.66 -14.86 -3.61
CA GLU A 77 6.53 -15.84 -2.97
C GLU A 77 6.95 -15.32 -1.61
N ALA A 78 6.68 -16.10 -0.57
CA ALA A 78 7.07 -15.74 0.79
C ALA A 78 8.58 -15.53 0.86
N VAL A 79 9.00 -14.39 1.41
CA VAL A 79 10.38 -14.20 1.85
C VAL A 79 10.71 -15.35 2.80
N SER A 80 11.66 -16.19 2.40
CA SER A 80 12.12 -17.37 3.17
C SER A 80 12.96 -16.96 4.36
#